data_AF-A0A2P5E312-F1
#
_entry.id   AF-A0A2P5E312-F1
#
_cell.length_a   1.000
_cell.length_b   1.000
_cell.length_c   1.000
_cell.angle_alpha   90.00
_cell.angle_beta   90.00
_cell.angle_gamma   90.00
#
_symmetry.space_group_name_H-M   'P 1'
#
loop_
_entity.id
_entity.type
_entity.pdbx_description
1 polymer ?
#
loop_
_entity_poly.entity_id
_entity_poly.type
_entity_poly.pdbx_seq_one_letter_code
_entity_poly.pdbx_strand_id
1 'polypeptide(L)'
;MTQPQQQQPPPVPPPPLGPQPPGGGGGPAGGGGGGGGGGGVQVRCAGCRMILSVAPGVTEFVCPTCKLPQMLPPELMSRAHQKALISSSSSTASSPAAAAAPPPPPPLLPPPPSLPPPGPQVPAHGIDPTKIQLPCANCRALLNVPHGLARFNCPQCRVDLAVDVSKLKQFAPGPPALPPPPPPPEEVNEVAIEVEREEDEGGTAGETFTDYRPPKLSIGPPHPDPIVETSSLSAVQPPEPTYDLVIKDDLELSNSLSCLQIETLVYACQRHLHLLPSGARAGFFIGDGAGVGKGRTIAGLIWENWHHGRRKAVWISVGSDLKFDASRDLMDVGASCVVVHPLNKLPYSKLDSKTNNIREGVIFLTYSSLIASSEKGRSRLQQLVQWCGPNFDGLIIFDECHKAKNLVPEAGSQPTRTGEAVVEIQARLPEARVVYCSATGASEPRNMGYMVRLGLWGAGTSFLDFRDFLGANFPHLTC
;
A
#
# COMPACT_ATOMS: atom_id res chain seq x y z
N MET A 1 -36.72 -45.27 29.13
CA MET A 1 -35.84 -45.73 28.03
C MET A 1 -34.62 -44.82 28.03
N THR A 2 -33.57 -45.26 28.71
CA THR A 2 -32.30 -44.54 28.91
C THR A 2 -31.22 -45.39 28.24
N GLN A 3 -30.57 -44.86 27.20
CA GLN A 3 -29.48 -45.55 26.50
C GLN A 3 -28.15 -45.41 27.26
N PRO A 4 -27.29 -46.44 27.28
CA PRO A 4 -26.00 -46.39 27.97
C PRO A 4 -24.88 -45.80 27.08
N GLN A 5 -24.03 -44.97 27.67
CA GLN A 5 -22.77 -44.48 27.08
C GLN A 5 -21.72 -45.59 27.04
N GLN A 6 -21.11 -45.81 25.87
CA GLN A 6 -19.91 -46.62 25.70
C GLN A 6 -18.64 -45.80 25.96
N GLN A 7 -17.83 -46.22 26.93
CA GLN A 7 -16.47 -45.72 27.18
C GLN A 7 -15.48 -46.38 26.22
N GLN A 8 -14.63 -45.57 25.56
CA GLN A 8 -13.49 -46.05 24.77
C GLN A 8 -12.26 -46.30 25.68
N PRO A 9 -11.44 -47.34 25.42
CA PRO A 9 -10.24 -47.63 26.18
C PRO A 9 -9.04 -46.75 25.78
N PRO A 10 -8.05 -46.52 26.67
CA PRO A 10 -6.91 -45.65 26.41
C PRO A 10 -5.86 -46.31 25.48
N PRO A 11 -5.04 -45.51 24.77
CA PRO A 11 -4.05 -46.00 23.80
C PRO A 11 -2.78 -46.55 24.47
N VAL A 12 -2.19 -47.56 23.83
CA VAL A 12 -0.99 -48.31 24.25
C VAL A 12 0.29 -47.55 23.85
N PRO A 13 1.33 -47.48 24.71
CA PRO A 13 2.59 -46.81 24.39
C PRO A 13 3.54 -47.66 23.50
N PRO A 14 4.42 -47.02 22.70
CA PRO A 14 5.33 -47.70 21.79
C PRO A 14 6.57 -48.32 22.50
N PRO A 15 7.24 -49.31 21.86
CA PRO A 15 8.34 -50.07 22.47
C PRO A 15 9.69 -49.32 22.43
N PRO A 16 10.66 -49.69 23.29
CA PRO A 16 11.95 -49.01 23.40
C PRO A 16 12.93 -49.40 22.30
N LEU A 17 13.72 -48.43 21.82
CA LEU A 17 14.80 -48.61 20.85
C LEU A 17 16.11 -49.03 21.56
N GLY A 18 16.80 -50.02 20.97
CA GLY A 18 18.02 -50.64 21.49
C GLY A 18 19.31 -49.82 21.31
N PRO A 19 20.47 -50.36 21.79
CA PRO A 19 21.68 -49.57 22.06
C PRO A 19 22.62 -49.37 20.85
N GLN A 20 23.37 -48.27 20.92
CA GLN A 20 24.42 -47.82 19.99
C GLN A 20 25.64 -48.76 19.91
N PRO A 21 26.44 -48.68 18.83
CA PRO A 21 27.85 -49.02 18.83
C PRO A 21 28.80 -47.81 18.65
N PRO A 22 30.11 -47.97 18.93
CA PRO A 22 30.94 -46.92 19.55
C PRO A 22 32.05 -46.34 18.65
N GLY A 23 32.52 -45.14 19.02
CA GLY A 23 33.94 -44.85 19.24
C GLY A 23 34.88 -44.53 18.06
N GLY A 24 35.57 -43.40 18.19
CA GLY A 24 36.82 -43.05 17.49
C GLY A 24 36.91 -41.52 17.31
N GLY A 25 37.67 -40.72 18.07
CA GLY A 25 38.91 -40.96 18.79
C GLY A 25 40.09 -40.44 17.96
N GLY A 26 40.55 -39.20 18.21
CA GLY A 26 41.82 -38.70 17.67
C GLY A 26 41.91 -37.18 17.48
N GLY A 27 42.45 -36.47 18.47
CA GLY A 27 43.34 -35.32 18.21
C GLY A 27 44.74 -35.81 17.78
N PRO A 28 45.70 -34.94 17.41
CA PRO A 28 46.28 -34.01 18.37
C PRO A 28 46.70 -32.63 17.81
N ALA A 29 47.25 -31.83 18.73
CA ALA A 29 47.74 -30.46 18.60
C ALA A 29 49.15 -30.33 17.98
N GLY A 30 49.52 -29.07 17.68
CA GLY A 30 50.87 -28.57 17.34
C GLY A 30 50.82 -27.73 16.06
N GLY A 31 51.31 -26.49 15.92
CA GLY A 31 52.18 -25.66 16.73
C GLY A 31 52.97 -24.76 15.74
N GLY A 32 52.91 -23.43 15.93
CA GLY A 32 53.93 -22.44 15.51
C GLY A 32 54.21 -22.17 14.01
N GLY A 33 54.34 -20.89 13.67
CA GLY A 33 55.15 -20.42 12.53
C GLY A 33 54.44 -19.47 11.57
N GLY A 34 54.76 -18.18 11.64
CA GLY A 34 54.27 -17.15 10.73
C GLY A 34 55.07 -17.05 9.42
N GLY A 35 54.47 -16.35 8.46
CA GLY A 35 55.14 -15.72 7.31
C GLY A 35 54.86 -16.35 5.95
N GLY A 36 54.14 -15.63 5.07
CA GLY A 36 54.09 -15.91 3.64
C GLY A 36 52.74 -15.60 2.99
N GLY A 37 52.63 -14.43 2.35
CA GLY A 37 51.42 -13.96 1.67
C GLY A 37 51.00 -14.85 0.50
N GLY A 38 49.73 -15.28 0.51
CA GLY A 38 49.06 -15.93 -0.61
C GLY A 38 47.75 -15.21 -0.90
N GLY A 39 47.76 -14.23 -1.81
CA GLY A 39 46.62 -13.37 -2.16
C GLY A 39 45.58 -14.06 -3.07
N GLY A 40 45.10 -15.24 -2.69
CA GLY A 40 44.01 -15.92 -3.39
C GLY A 40 42.63 -15.39 -2.96
N VAL A 41 41.68 -15.36 -3.90
CA VAL A 41 40.29 -15.00 -3.63
C VAL A 41 39.50 -16.27 -3.33
N GLN A 42 38.77 -16.30 -2.22
CA GLN A 42 37.87 -17.40 -1.90
C GLN A 42 36.51 -17.21 -2.57
N VAL A 43 36.08 -18.20 -3.35
CA VAL A 43 34.80 -18.18 -4.07
C VAL A 43 34.05 -19.48 -3.83
N ARG A 44 32.74 -19.39 -3.65
CA ARG A 44 31.89 -20.57 -3.46
C ARG A 44 31.46 -21.12 -4.83
N CYS A 45 31.67 -22.40 -5.07
CA CYS A 45 31.22 -23.04 -6.30
C CYS A 45 29.68 -23.03 -6.42
N ALA A 46 29.14 -22.56 -7.53
CA ALA A 46 27.72 -22.51 -7.85
C ALA A 46 27.07 -23.91 -7.92
N GLY A 47 27.82 -24.95 -8.29
CA GLY A 47 27.33 -26.32 -8.37
C GLY A 47 27.33 -27.02 -7.00
N CYS A 48 28.50 -27.38 -6.49
CA CYS A 48 28.62 -28.20 -5.28
C CYS A 48 28.78 -27.41 -3.98
N ARG A 49 28.75 -26.08 -4.02
CA ARG A 49 28.84 -25.17 -2.87
C ARG A 49 30.13 -25.26 -2.04
N MET A 50 31.14 -25.99 -2.50
CA MET A 50 32.47 -26.01 -1.91
C MET A 50 33.15 -24.65 -2.07
N ILE A 51 33.85 -24.18 -1.03
CA ILE A 51 34.68 -22.97 -1.09
C ILE A 51 35.99 -23.34 -1.76
N LEU A 52 36.34 -22.60 -2.82
CA LEU A 52 37.55 -22.78 -3.61
C LEU A 52 38.43 -21.54 -3.44
N SER A 53 39.72 -21.75 -3.26
CA SER A 53 40.71 -20.67 -3.32
C SER A 53 41.17 -20.52 -4.76
N VAL A 54 40.84 -19.40 -5.39
CA VAL A 54 41.25 -19.08 -6.75
C VAL A 54 42.48 -18.16 -6.70
N ALA A 55 43.51 -18.52 -7.45
CA ALA A 55 44.76 -17.76 -7.48
C ALA A 55 44.52 -16.34 -8.04
N PRO A 56 45.26 -15.32 -7.54
CA PRO A 56 45.10 -13.95 -8.02
C PRO A 56 45.34 -13.86 -9.53
N GLY A 57 44.44 -13.18 -10.25
CA GLY A 57 44.50 -12.99 -11.70
C GLY A 57 43.80 -14.07 -12.54
N VAL A 58 43.29 -15.14 -11.91
CA VAL A 58 42.49 -16.16 -12.59
C VAL A 58 41.02 -15.74 -12.62
N THR A 59 40.47 -15.55 -13.82
CA THR A 59 39.10 -15.09 -14.05
C THR A 59 38.13 -16.22 -14.37
N GLU A 60 38.63 -17.34 -14.91
CA GLU A 60 37.86 -18.53 -15.22
C GLU A 60 38.52 -19.74 -14.55
N PHE A 61 37.72 -20.58 -13.90
CA PHE A 61 38.21 -21.75 -13.18
C PHE A 61 37.16 -22.85 -13.15
N VAL A 62 37.59 -24.10 -13.03
CA VAL A 62 36.71 -25.26 -12.98
C VAL A 62 36.71 -25.83 -11.57
N CYS A 63 35.52 -26.10 -11.02
CA CYS A 63 35.44 -26.71 -9.70
C CYS A 63 36.10 -28.11 -9.72
N PRO A 64 37.09 -28.41 -8.86
CA PRO A 64 37.72 -29.72 -8.83
C PRO A 64 36.77 -30.82 -8.37
N THR A 65 35.74 -30.48 -7.59
CA THR A 65 34.75 -31.41 -7.02
C THR A 65 33.64 -31.78 -8.00
N CYS A 66 32.92 -30.81 -8.57
CA CYS A 66 31.79 -31.07 -9.48
C CYS A 66 32.09 -30.83 -10.96
N LYS A 67 33.32 -30.44 -11.30
CA LYS A 67 33.76 -30.16 -12.67
C LYS A 67 33.01 -29.03 -13.38
N LEU A 68 32.24 -28.21 -12.65
CA LEU A 68 31.51 -27.09 -13.22
C LEU A 68 32.47 -25.91 -13.56
N PRO A 69 32.59 -25.49 -14.83
CA PRO A 69 33.33 -24.30 -15.23
C PRO A 69 32.60 -23.04 -14.77
N GLN A 70 33.33 -22.09 -14.20
CA GLN A 70 32.78 -20.90 -13.54
C GLN A 70 33.72 -19.71 -13.76
N MET A 71 33.16 -18.50 -13.68
CA MET A 71 33.92 -17.27 -13.72
C MET A 71 33.94 -16.61 -12.35
N LEU A 72 35.01 -15.88 -12.06
CA LEU A 72 35.11 -15.06 -10.86
C LEU A 72 34.12 -13.89 -10.99
N PRO A 73 33.28 -13.61 -9.98
CA PRO A 73 32.37 -12.47 -10.01
C PRO A 73 33.11 -11.15 -10.28
N PRO A 74 32.52 -10.20 -11.05
CA PRO A 74 33.17 -8.94 -11.41
C PRO A 74 33.65 -8.14 -10.20
N GLU A 75 32.96 -8.26 -9.07
CA GLU A 75 33.25 -7.57 -7.81
C GLU A 75 34.54 -8.07 -7.17
N LEU A 76 34.99 -9.27 -7.56
CA LEU A 76 36.19 -9.93 -7.06
C LEU A 76 37.34 -9.91 -8.08
N MET A 77 37.11 -9.37 -9.29
CA MET A 77 38.13 -9.18 -10.32
C MET A 77 38.98 -7.93 -10.03
N SER A 78 40.28 -7.97 -10.37
CA SER A 78 41.17 -6.82 -10.13
C SER A 78 40.82 -5.63 -11.04
N ARG A 79 40.86 -4.40 -10.48
CA ARG A 79 40.60 -3.13 -11.18
C ARG A 79 41.42 -2.92 -12.47
N ALA A 80 42.58 -3.55 -12.59
CA ALA A 80 43.44 -3.47 -13.79
C ALA A 80 42.84 -4.24 -14.99
N HIS A 81 42.15 -5.35 -14.74
CA HIS A 81 41.49 -6.15 -15.78
C HIS A 81 40.18 -5.50 -16.28
N GLN A 82 39.51 -4.75 -15.42
CA GLN A 82 38.27 -4.05 -15.73
C GLN A 82 38.47 -2.92 -16.77
N LYS A 83 39.66 -2.29 -16.80
CA LYS A 83 40.02 -1.27 -17.80
C LYS A 83 40.38 -1.84 -19.18
N ALA A 84 40.88 -3.08 -19.26
CA ALA A 84 41.31 -3.70 -20.51
C ALA A 84 40.12 -4.12 -21.40
N LEU A 85 38.98 -4.50 -20.78
CA LEU A 85 37.76 -4.89 -21.50
C LEU A 85 36.96 -3.70 -22.07
N ILE A 86 37.16 -2.50 -21.54
CA ILE A 86 36.44 -1.29 -21.95
C ILE A 86 37.15 -0.59 -23.15
N SER A 87 38.42 -0.91 -23.40
CA SER A 87 39.26 -0.19 -24.36
C SER A 87 39.27 -0.80 -25.78
N SER A 88 38.54 -1.88 -26.04
CA SER A 88 38.64 -2.65 -27.30
C SER A 88 37.50 -2.41 -28.32
N SER A 89 36.59 -1.47 -28.10
CA SER A 89 35.36 -1.37 -28.92
C SER A 89 35.15 -0.08 -29.72
N SER A 90 36.17 0.72 -30.04
CA SER A 90 35.96 1.91 -30.90
C SER A 90 37.19 2.34 -31.70
N SER A 91 37.37 1.75 -32.88
CA SER A 91 38.17 2.36 -33.95
C SER A 91 37.54 2.08 -35.32
N THR A 92 37.13 3.14 -36.02
CA THR A 92 37.26 3.31 -37.49
C THR A 92 36.75 4.69 -37.89
N ALA A 93 37.44 5.27 -38.86
CA ALA A 93 37.51 6.69 -39.17
C ALA A 93 36.47 7.18 -40.19
N SER A 94 36.18 8.48 -40.14
CA SER A 94 35.36 9.23 -41.09
C SER A 94 36.21 9.93 -42.17
N SER A 95 35.59 10.27 -43.30
CA SER A 95 36.07 11.29 -44.26
C SER A 95 34.88 12.05 -44.89
N PRO A 96 35.07 13.27 -45.43
CA PRO A 96 34.21 14.41 -45.07
C PRO A 96 33.43 15.03 -46.26
N ALA A 97 32.46 15.90 -45.96
CA ALA A 97 31.95 16.90 -46.90
C ALA A 97 31.40 18.17 -46.20
N ALA A 98 31.82 19.31 -46.76
CA ALA A 98 31.49 20.72 -46.52
C ALA A 98 30.01 21.07 -46.86
N ALA A 99 29.38 22.21 -46.56
CA ALA A 99 29.60 23.45 -45.80
C ALA A 99 28.25 24.22 -45.81
N ALA A 100 27.95 25.04 -44.79
CA ALA A 100 27.18 26.28 -44.90
C ALA A 100 27.21 27.05 -43.55
N ALA A 101 27.45 28.35 -43.60
CA ALA A 101 27.62 29.23 -42.44
C ALA A 101 26.27 29.82 -41.93
N PRO A 102 26.08 30.04 -40.61
CA PRO A 102 24.92 30.75 -40.08
C PRO A 102 25.23 32.24 -39.73
N PRO A 103 24.19 33.10 -39.61
CA PRO A 103 24.32 34.55 -39.33
C PRO A 103 24.65 34.86 -37.84
N PRO A 104 25.04 36.12 -37.51
CA PRO A 104 25.70 36.45 -36.25
C PRO A 104 24.77 36.47 -35.01
N PRO A 105 25.33 36.31 -33.79
CA PRO A 105 24.54 36.11 -32.57
C PRO A 105 24.08 37.44 -31.91
N PRO A 106 22.95 37.43 -31.17
CA PRO A 106 22.55 38.51 -30.27
C PRO A 106 23.35 38.50 -28.95
N PRO A 107 23.34 39.57 -28.15
CA PRO A 107 24.28 39.76 -27.04
C PRO A 107 24.06 38.77 -25.88
N LEU A 108 25.18 38.37 -25.28
CA LEU A 108 25.29 37.37 -24.22
C LEU A 108 24.69 37.88 -22.89
N LEU A 109 23.66 37.18 -22.39
CA LEU A 109 23.30 37.18 -20.97
C LEU A 109 24.23 36.22 -20.20
N PRO A 110 24.51 36.46 -18.91
CA PRO A 110 25.34 35.56 -18.11
C PRO A 110 24.67 34.17 -17.97
N PRO A 111 25.46 33.08 -17.90
CA PRO A 111 24.92 31.73 -17.85
C PRO A 111 24.21 31.45 -16.52
N PRO A 112 23.09 30.70 -16.52
CA PRO A 112 22.54 30.12 -15.30
C PRO A 112 23.48 29.03 -14.76
N PRO A 113 23.44 28.72 -13.44
CA PRO A 113 24.28 27.68 -12.87
C PRO A 113 23.98 26.31 -13.51
N SER A 114 25.04 25.58 -13.84
CA SER A 114 25.01 24.28 -14.49
C SER A 114 24.36 23.19 -13.61
N LEU A 115 23.33 22.53 -14.14
CA LEU A 115 22.74 21.30 -13.62
C LEU A 115 23.73 20.10 -13.78
N PRO A 116 23.68 19.10 -12.88
CA PRO A 116 24.51 17.90 -12.97
C PRO A 116 24.13 16.99 -14.16
N PRO A 117 25.05 16.13 -14.64
CA PRO A 117 24.86 15.29 -15.83
C PRO A 117 23.80 14.18 -15.62
N PRO A 118 23.21 13.65 -16.71
CA PRO A 118 22.16 12.65 -16.64
C PRO A 118 22.70 11.33 -16.08
N GLY A 119 22.01 10.78 -15.07
CA GLY A 119 22.28 9.45 -14.55
C GLY A 119 22.00 8.37 -15.60
N PRO A 120 22.66 7.20 -15.50
CA PRO A 120 22.50 6.12 -16.47
C PRO A 120 21.06 5.59 -16.49
N GLN A 121 20.53 5.39 -17.69
CA GLN A 121 19.28 4.69 -17.94
C GLN A 121 19.35 3.26 -17.40
N VAL A 122 18.42 2.88 -16.52
CA VAL A 122 18.31 1.53 -15.95
C VAL A 122 17.09 0.83 -16.57
N PRO A 123 17.23 -0.42 -17.06
CA PRO A 123 16.13 -1.16 -17.68
C PRO A 123 15.05 -1.53 -16.64
N ALA A 124 13.78 -1.49 -17.08
CA ALA A 124 12.61 -1.90 -16.30
C ALA A 124 12.79 -3.28 -15.65
N HIS A 125 12.88 -3.32 -14.32
CA HIS A 125 12.88 -4.54 -13.51
C HIS A 125 11.84 -4.39 -12.40
N GLY A 126 10.59 -4.69 -12.75
CA GLY A 126 9.51 -4.89 -11.78
C GLY A 126 9.42 -6.37 -11.38
N ILE A 127 10.48 -6.95 -10.81
CA ILE A 127 10.40 -8.23 -10.08
C ILE A 127 11.42 -8.15 -8.95
N ASP A 128 10.93 -8.09 -7.72
CA ASP A 128 11.73 -8.20 -6.50
C ASP A 128 12.35 -9.62 -6.43
N PRO A 129 13.70 -9.77 -6.49
CA PRO A 129 14.36 -11.07 -6.43
C PRO A 129 14.28 -11.74 -5.05
N THR A 130 13.65 -11.10 -4.05
CA THR A 130 13.45 -11.62 -2.69
C THR A 130 12.07 -12.26 -2.47
N LYS A 131 11.28 -12.50 -3.52
CA LYS A 131 9.96 -13.15 -3.41
C LYS A 131 9.99 -14.55 -4.01
N ILE A 132 9.73 -15.59 -3.21
CA ILE A 132 9.57 -16.96 -3.71
C ILE A 132 8.11 -17.14 -4.14
N GLN A 133 7.91 -17.45 -5.43
CA GLN A 133 6.61 -17.85 -5.95
C GLN A 133 6.43 -19.36 -5.77
N LEU A 134 5.41 -19.76 -5.01
CA LEU A 134 5.06 -21.16 -4.81
C LEU A 134 3.62 -21.42 -5.26
N PRO A 135 3.38 -22.40 -6.13
CA PRO A 135 2.02 -22.84 -6.43
C PRO A 135 1.45 -23.59 -5.22
N CYS A 136 0.24 -23.24 -4.80
CA CYS A 136 -0.47 -23.98 -3.78
C CYS A 136 -0.72 -25.42 -4.26
N ALA A 137 -0.29 -26.41 -3.48
CA ALA A 137 -0.44 -27.83 -3.81
C ALA A 137 -1.90 -28.27 -4.01
N ASN A 138 -2.86 -27.53 -3.43
CA ASN A 138 -4.28 -27.85 -3.49
C ASN A 138 -5.04 -27.06 -4.56
N CYS A 139 -4.98 -25.72 -4.52
CA CYS A 139 -5.76 -24.86 -5.44
C CYS A 139 -4.96 -24.30 -6.62
N ARG A 140 -3.65 -24.58 -6.70
CA ARG A 140 -2.73 -24.10 -7.75
C ARG A 140 -2.56 -22.59 -7.86
N ALA A 141 -3.10 -21.80 -6.92
CA ALA A 141 -2.83 -20.38 -6.81
C ALA A 141 -1.33 -20.11 -6.66
N LEU A 142 -0.79 -19.16 -7.41
CA LEU A 142 0.58 -18.67 -7.27
C LEU A 142 0.65 -17.73 -6.07
N LEU A 143 1.42 -18.12 -5.05
CA LEU A 143 1.55 -17.40 -3.79
C LEU A 143 2.92 -16.73 -3.73
N ASN A 144 2.95 -15.46 -3.34
CA ASN A 144 4.19 -14.79 -2.98
C ASN A 144 4.43 -15.05 -1.49
N VAL A 145 5.37 -15.96 -1.20
CA VAL A 145 5.67 -16.34 0.18
C VAL A 145 6.88 -15.53 0.65
N PRO A 146 6.74 -14.69 1.69
CA PRO A 146 7.87 -14.00 2.30
C PRO A 146 8.97 -14.97 2.75
N HIS A 147 10.23 -14.55 2.63
CA HIS A 147 11.33 -15.30 3.21
C HIS A 147 11.16 -15.42 4.74
N GLY A 148 11.20 -16.63 5.30
CA GLY A 148 11.23 -16.86 6.75
C GLY A 148 9.96 -17.45 7.37
N LEU A 149 8.87 -17.63 6.61
CA LEU A 149 7.67 -18.31 7.09
C LEU A 149 7.82 -19.83 6.97
N ALA A 150 7.85 -20.55 8.10
CA ALA A 150 7.94 -22.02 8.13
C ALA A 150 6.63 -22.72 7.71
N ARG A 151 5.50 -22.04 7.89
CA ARG A 151 4.19 -22.48 7.44
C ARG A 151 3.40 -21.29 6.96
N PHE A 152 2.72 -21.47 5.83
CA PHE A 152 1.83 -20.47 5.26
C PHE A 152 0.53 -21.16 4.87
N ASN A 153 -0.60 -20.64 5.35
CA ASN A 153 -1.90 -21.13 4.93
C ASN A 153 -2.28 -20.46 3.62
N CYS A 154 -2.56 -21.25 2.59
CA CYS A 154 -3.05 -20.69 1.34
C CYS A 154 -4.36 -19.89 1.59
N PRO A 155 -4.44 -18.60 1.27
CA PRO A 155 -5.61 -17.77 1.57
C PRO A 155 -6.87 -18.22 0.81
N GLN A 156 -6.71 -18.95 -0.30
CA GLN A 156 -7.83 -19.41 -1.11
C GLN A 156 -8.44 -20.74 -0.64
N CYS A 157 -7.64 -21.65 -0.08
CA CYS A 157 -8.13 -23.00 0.26
C CYS A 157 -7.72 -23.50 1.64
N ARG A 158 -7.03 -22.65 2.41
CA ARG A 158 -6.59 -22.90 3.79
C ARG A 158 -5.73 -24.16 3.99
N VAL A 159 -5.12 -24.67 2.92
CA VAL A 159 -4.13 -25.75 3.05
C VAL A 159 -2.83 -25.20 3.62
N ASP A 160 -2.28 -25.89 4.62
CA ASP A 160 -1.00 -25.58 5.24
C ASP A 160 0.13 -25.97 4.27
N LEU A 161 0.93 -24.99 3.86
CA LEU A 161 2.12 -25.20 3.05
C LEU A 161 3.33 -25.17 3.96
N ALA A 162 3.97 -26.32 4.13
CA ALA A 162 5.22 -26.43 4.86
C ALA A 162 6.37 -25.94 3.98
N VAL A 163 7.07 -24.91 4.45
CA VAL A 163 8.36 -24.47 3.89
C VAL A 163 9.42 -25.02 4.84
N ASP A 164 10.29 -25.90 4.35
CA ASP A 164 11.28 -26.58 5.22
C ASP A 164 12.39 -25.61 5.64
N VAL A 165 12.23 -25.05 6.84
CA VAL A 165 13.18 -24.17 7.53
C VAL A 165 13.90 -24.97 8.62
N SER A 166 14.53 -26.08 8.26
CA SER A 166 15.44 -26.80 9.16
C SER A 166 16.82 -26.15 9.20
N LYS A 167 16.92 -25.01 9.90
CA LYS A 167 18.09 -24.57 10.71
C LYS A 167 17.83 -23.17 11.28
N LEU A 168 17.16 -23.06 12.44
CA LEU A 168 17.48 -22.03 13.46
C LEU A 168 16.77 -22.32 14.81
N LYS A 169 17.57 -22.40 15.88
CA LYS A 169 17.28 -22.40 17.34
C LYS A 169 18.57 -21.82 17.95
N GLN A 170 18.68 -20.99 19.00
CA GLN A 170 17.96 -20.62 20.23
C GLN A 170 18.38 -19.16 20.61
N PHE A 171 17.70 -18.35 21.46
CA PHE A 171 17.77 -18.31 22.94
C PHE A 171 16.91 -17.14 23.52
N ALA A 172 16.36 -17.31 24.73
CA ALA A 172 15.88 -16.29 25.72
C ALA A 172 15.99 -16.96 27.14
N PRO A 173 15.89 -16.32 28.36
CA PRO A 173 14.97 -15.21 28.80
C PRO A 173 15.41 -14.28 30.00
N GLY A 174 14.53 -13.33 30.47
CA GLY A 174 14.48 -12.82 31.88
C GLY A 174 13.87 -11.40 32.20
N PRO A 175 13.04 -11.14 33.27
CA PRO A 175 12.16 -9.93 33.50
C PRO A 175 12.35 -9.17 34.88
N PRO A 176 11.38 -8.43 35.52
CA PRO A 176 10.79 -7.07 35.27
C PRO A 176 10.77 -6.10 36.53
N ALA A 177 10.25 -4.84 36.44
CA ALA A 177 9.77 -4.00 37.59
C ALA A 177 8.86 -2.78 37.21
N LEU A 178 7.92 -2.35 38.09
CA LEU A 178 6.83 -1.35 37.90
C LEU A 178 6.90 -0.09 38.86
N PRO A 179 6.08 0.98 38.68
CA PRO A 179 6.32 2.39 39.10
C PRO A 179 5.31 3.02 40.11
N PRO A 180 5.39 4.35 40.43
CA PRO A 180 4.30 5.14 41.06
C PRO A 180 3.88 6.45 40.31
N PRO A 181 2.78 7.15 40.70
CA PRO A 181 1.86 7.87 39.79
C PRO A 181 1.91 9.43 39.80
N PRO A 182 1.27 10.13 38.83
CA PRO A 182 1.00 11.58 38.87
C PRO A 182 -0.52 11.97 38.91
N PRO A 183 -0.86 13.27 39.12
CA PRO A 183 -2.20 13.77 39.52
C PRO A 183 -3.15 14.10 38.32
N PRO A 184 -4.45 14.45 38.54
CA PRO A 184 -5.50 14.52 37.49
C PRO A 184 -5.73 15.97 36.97
N PRO A 185 -6.71 16.31 36.07
CA PRO A 185 -7.52 15.60 35.05
C PRO A 185 -7.57 16.31 33.64
N GLU A 186 -8.21 15.73 32.61
CA GLU A 186 -9.10 16.40 31.60
C GLU A 186 -9.61 15.38 30.53
N GLU A 187 -10.93 15.33 30.27
CA GLU A 187 -11.56 14.33 29.38
C GLU A 187 -11.30 14.62 27.89
N VAL A 188 -10.37 13.87 27.29
CA VAL A 188 -10.14 13.75 25.84
C VAL A 188 -10.12 12.26 25.47
N ASN A 189 -10.80 11.90 24.39
CA ASN A 189 -11.15 10.53 24.01
C ASN A 189 -9.90 9.66 23.68
N GLU A 190 -9.54 8.75 24.59
CA GLU A 190 -8.26 8.01 24.63
C GLU A 190 -8.01 7.06 23.43
N VAL A 191 -9.07 6.52 22.82
CA VAL A 191 -8.99 5.48 21.77
C VAL A 191 -8.40 5.97 20.44
N ALA A 192 -8.50 7.27 20.15
CA ALA A 192 -7.89 7.83 18.92
C ALA A 192 -6.38 8.03 19.08
N ILE A 193 -5.92 8.21 20.31
CA ILE A 193 -4.51 8.42 20.64
C ILE A 193 -3.79 7.08 20.79
N GLU A 194 -4.47 6.01 21.22
CA GLU A 194 -3.89 4.66 21.29
C GLU A 194 -3.47 4.14 19.91
N VAL A 195 -4.26 4.35 18.85
CA VAL A 195 -3.89 3.93 17.49
C VAL A 195 -2.75 4.78 16.91
N GLU A 196 -2.70 6.08 17.25
CA GLU A 196 -1.58 6.95 16.85
C GLU A 196 -0.29 6.67 17.66
N ARG A 197 -0.40 6.10 18.87
CA ARG A 197 0.76 5.72 19.72
C ARG A 197 1.28 4.31 19.46
N GLU A 198 0.43 3.37 19.08
CA GLU A 198 0.86 2.03 18.64
C GLU A 198 1.71 2.07 17.36
N GLU A 199 1.58 3.12 16.53
CA GLU A 199 2.45 3.35 15.35
C GLU A 199 3.83 3.93 15.72
N ASP A 200 3.99 4.56 16.89
CA ASP A 200 5.23 5.24 17.34
C ASP A 200 6.02 4.41 18.39
N GLU A 201 5.37 3.48 19.11
CA GLU A 201 6.03 2.45 19.91
C GLU A 201 6.38 1.25 19.02
N GLY A 202 7.68 1.09 18.72
CA GLY A 202 8.24 0.04 17.87
C GLY A 202 7.48 -1.28 17.93
N GLY A 203 6.93 -1.66 16.77
CA GLY A 203 5.95 -2.72 16.59
C GLY A 203 6.22 -4.00 17.37
N THR A 204 5.12 -4.62 17.79
CA THR A 204 5.03 -5.98 18.32
C THR A 204 5.99 -6.90 17.57
N ALA A 205 6.87 -7.59 18.31
CA ALA A 205 7.84 -8.52 17.75
C ALA A 205 7.12 -9.60 16.91
N GLY A 206 7.05 -9.39 15.60
CA GLY A 206 6.32 -10.26 14.68
C GLY A 206 5.91 -9.61 13.35
N GLU A 207 5.74 -8.29 13.30
CA GLU A 207 5.31 -7.61 12.07
C GLU A 207 6.49 -7.22 11.20
N THR A 208 6.77 -8.04 10.18
CA THR A 208 7.79 -7.70 9.18
C THR A 208 7.16 -6.76 8.16
N PHE A 209 7.58 -5.50 8.15
CA PHE A 209 7.25 -4.53 7.11
C PHE A 209 8.08 -4.79 5.84
N THR A 210 7.46 -4.63 4.68
CA THR A 210 8.10 -4.75 3.36
C THR A 210 7.94 -3.44 2.60
N ASP A 211 8.99 -3.00 1.90
CA ASP A 211 8.91 -1.82 1.04
C ASP A 211 7.81 -1.99 -0.02
N TYR A 212 6.90 -1.03 -0.07
CA TYR A 212 5.82 -1.00 -1.04
C TYR A 212 6.20 -0.18 -2.27
N ARG A 213 6.05 -0.80 -3.43
CA ARG A 213 5.97 -0.12 -4.72
C ARG A 213 4.83 -0.74 -5.53
N PRO A 214 4.05 0.06 -6.28
CA PRO A 214 3.03 -0.45 -7.18
C PRO A 214 3.56 -1.62 -8.03
N PRO A 215 3.06 -2.86 -7.85
CA PRO A 215 3.63 -4.03 -8.51
C PRO A 215 3.25 -4.12 -9.99
N LYS A 216 2.18 -3.42 -10.41
CA LYS A 216 1.57 -3.54 -11.74
C LYS A 216 1.54 -2.24 -12.55
N LEU A 217 1.91 -1.12 -11.94
CA LEU A 217 1.90 0.20 -12.57
C LEU A 217 3.26 0.87 -12.43
N SER A 218 3.79 1.35 -13.55
CA SER A 218 5.10 2.02 -13.63
C SER A 218 4.95 3.47 -14.10
N ILE A 219 3.97 4.20 -13.54
CA ILE A 219 3.64 5.58 -13.89
C ILE A 219 3.98 6.50 -12.71
N GLY A 220 4.57 7.66 -13.02
CA GLY A 220 4.90 8.69 -12.03
C GLY A 220 6.16 8.43 -11.21
N PRO A 221 6.63 9.43 -10.46
CA PRO A 221 7.83 9.35 -9.64
C PRO A 221 7.62 8.47 -8.39
N PRO A 222 8.70 7.92 -7.81
CA PRO A 222 8.63 7.28 -6.49
C PRO A 222 8.01 8.21 -5.44
N HIS A 223 7.30 7.64 -4.47
CA HIS A 223 6.83 8.41 -3.31
C HIS A 223 8.04 9.02 -2.56
N PRO A 224 7.96 10.30 -2.12
CA PRO A 224 9.09 10.99 -1.46
C PRO A 224 9.51 10.31 -0.15
N ASP A 225 8.54 9.84 0.63
CA ASP A 225 8.77 9.05 1.83
C ASP A 225 8.79 7.55 1.51
N PRO A 226 9.58 6.74 2.25
CA PRO A 226 9.51 5.29 2.19
C PRO A 226 8.10 4.82 2.54
N ILE A 227 7.51 4.01 1.67
CA ILE A 227 6.21 3.39 1.92
C ILE A 227 6.45 1.92 2.19
N VAL A 228 5.77 1.41 3.20
CA VAL A 228 5.83 0.00 3.58
C VAL A 228 4.43 -0.58 3.68
N GLU A 229 4.33 -1.90 3.52
CA GLU A 229 3.14 -2.67 3.81
C GLU A 229 3.49 -3.82 4.77
N THR A 230 2.49 -4.36 5.46
CA THR A 230 2.70 -5.56 6.28
C THR A 230 2.94 -6.78 5.37
N SER A 231 3.75 -7.73 5.84
CA SER A 231 4.00 -8.97 5.09
C SER A 231 2.72 -9.73 4.71
N SER A 232 1.67 -9.62 5.52
CA SER A 232 0.35 -10.22 5.26
C SER A 232 -0.36 -9.57 4.07
N LEU A 233 -0.28 -8.25 3.92
CA LEU A 233 -0.83 -7.54 2.77
C LEU A 233 -0.02 -7.84 1.50
N SER A 234 1.31 -7.87 1.61
CA SER A 234 2.20 -8.18 0.47
C SER A 234 2.00 -9.58 -0.12
N ALA A 235 1.43 -10.51 0.66
CA ALA A 235 1.14 -11.87 0.21
C ALA A 235 -0.01 -11.93 -0.81
N VAL A 236 -0.85 -10.89 -0.89
CA VAL A 236 -1.99 -10.81 -1.81
C VAL A 236 -1.67 -9.86 -2.95
N GLN A 237 -1.75 -10.35 -4.18
CA GLN A 237 -1.57 -9.50 -5.36
C GLN A 237 -2.81 -8.64 -5.60
N PRO A 238 -2.65 -7.33 -5.91
CA PRO A 238 -3.78 -6.49 -6.29
C PRO A 238 -4.40 -6.98 -7.60
N PRO A 239 -5.65 -6.61 -7.93
CA PRO A 239 -6.27 -6.93 -9.22
C PRO A 239 -5.48 -6.34 -10.39
N GLU A 240 -5.71 -6.81 -11.62
CA GLU A 240 -5.07 -6.19 -12.80
C GLU A 240 -5.58 -4.75 -13.00
N PRO A 241 -4.69 -3.77 -13.21
CA PRO A 241 -5.08 -2.43 -13.61
C PRO A 241 -5.54 -2.44 -15.07
N THR A 242 -6.78 -2.03 -15.29
CA THR A 242 -7.46 -2.01 -16.61
C THR A 242 -7.98 -0.62 -16.98
N TYR A 243 -7.94 0.33 -16.04
CA TYR A 243 -8.36 1.71 -16.27
C TYR A 243 -7.18 2.55 -16.76
N ASP A 244 -7.39 3.30 -17.84
CA ASP A 244 -6.42 4.26 -18.38
C ASP A 244 -6.86 5.68 -18.02
N LEU A 245 -6.01 6.41 -17.31
CA LEU A 245 -6.32 7.75 -16.79
C LEU A 245 -6.31 8.77 -17.94
N VAL A 246 -7.34 9.61 -18.02
CA VAL A 246 -7.37 10.72 -18.97
C VAL A 246 -6.28 11.74 -18.66
N ILE A 247 -6.01 11.97 -17.37
CA ILE A 247 -4.99 12.91 -16.91
C ILE A 247 -3.57 12.32 -16.87
N LYS A 248 -3.34 11.12 -17.41
CA LYS A 248 -2.06 10.41 -17.31
C LYS A 248 -0.87 11.23 -17.79
N ASP A 249 -0.96 11.79 -19.00
CA ASP A 249 0.13 12.56 -19.60
C ASP A 249 0.43 13.83 -18.78
N ASP A 250 -0.60 14.50 -18.28
CA ASP A 250 -0.46 15.69 -17.42
C ASP A 250 0.25 15.35 -16.10
N LEU A 251 -0.07 14.20 -15.50
CA LEU A 251 0.56 13.72 -14.27
C LEU A 251 2.02 13.32 -14.49
N GLU A 252 2.35 12.66 -15.60
CA GLU A 252 3.74 12.28 -15.94
C GLU A 252 4.61 13.51 -16.23
N LEU A 253 4.06 14.52 -16.92
CA LEU A 253 4.78 15.75 -17.22
C LEU A 253 4.99 16.61 -15.97
N SER A 254 3.98 16.74 -15.12
CA SER A 254 4.04 17.57 -13.92
C SER A 254 4.77 16.90 -12.75
N ASN A 255 4.82 15.57 -12.71
CA ASN A 255 5.29 14.79 -11.55
C ASN A 255 4.58 15.17 -10.23
N SER A 256 3.32 15.61 -10.32
CA SER A 256 2.55 16.13 -9.18
C SER A 256 2.08 15.05 -8.19
N LEU A 257 1.88 13.82 -8.66
CA LEU A 257 1.49 12.66 -7.87
C LEU A 257 2.55 11.56 -7.97
N SER A 258 2.80 10.88 -6.85
CA SER A 258 3.68 9.70 -6.82
C SER A 258 3.03 8.48 -7.47
N CYS A 259 3.84 7.49 -7.83
CA CYS A 259 3.40 6.24 -8.42
C CYS A 259 2.33 5.51 -7.58
N LEU A 260 2.45 5.56 -6.24
CA LEU A 260 1.47 5.01 -5.30
C LEU A 260 0.11 5.72 -5.44
N GLN A 261 0.13 7.05 -5.46
CA GLN A 261 -1.09 7.84 -5.56
C GLN A 261 -1.77 7.63 -6.92
N ILE A 262 -0.98 7.53 -8.00
CA ILE A 262 -1.49 7.23 -9.34
C ILE A 262 -2.09 5.82 -9.41
N GLU A 263 -1.47 4.83 -8.78
CA GLU A 263 -2.05 3.49 -8.65
C GLU A 263 -3.43 3.51 -7.96
N THR A 264 -3.54 4.28 -6.88
CA THR A 264 -4.83 4.47 -6.19
C THR A 264 -5.87 5.12 -7.10
N LEU A 265 -5.49 6.12 -7.92
CA LEU A 265 -6.38 6.72 -8.93
C LEU A 265 -6.91 5.65 -9.90
N VAL A 266 -6.02 4.83 -10.47
CA VAL A 266 -6.39 3.77 -11.42
C VAL A 266 -7.39 2.79 -10.81
N TYR A 267 -7.10 2.25 -9.62
CA TYR A 267 -8.00 1.28 -9.00
C TYR A 267 -9.33 1.88 -8.53
N ALA A 268 -9.32 3.11 -8.02
CA ALA A 268 -10.55 3.79 -7.64
C ALA A 268 -11.44 4.04 -8.87
N CYS A 269 -10.87 4.57 -9.96
CA CYS A 269 -11.60 4.80 -11.21
C CYS A 269 -12.11 3.50 -11.83
N GLN A 270 -11.29 2.45 -11.85
CA GLN A 270 -11.70 1.10 -12.26
C GLN A 270 -12.89 0.59 -11.44
N ARG A 271 -12.81 0.71 -10.11
CA ARG A 271 -13.89 0.27 -9.22
C ARG A 271 -15.18 1.06 -9.46
N HIS A 272 -15.07 2.36 -9.72
CA HIS A 272 -16.20 3.25 -10.01
C HIS A 272 -16.90 2.95 -11.34
N LEU A 273 -16.32 2.14 -12.23
CA LEU A 273 -17.02 1.64 -13.43
C LEU A 273 -18.09 0.59 -13.11
N HIS A 274 -18.02 -0.05 -11.93
CA HIS A 274 -18.91 -1.15 -11.58
C HIS A 274 -20.16 -0.68 -10.83
N LEU A 275 -21.30 -1.29 -11.16
CA LEU A 275 -22.52 -1.22 -10.37
C LEU A 275 -22.60 -2.46 -9.47
N LEU A 276 -22.96 -2.26 -8.21
CA LEU A 276 -23.30 -3.34 -7.29
C LEU A 276 -24.64 -3.97 -7.72
N PRO A 277 -24.95 -5.21 -7.30
CA PRO A 277 -26.23 -5.85 -7.60
C PRO A 277 -27.46 -5.08 -7.10
N SER A 278 -27.29 -4.20 -6.11
CA SER A 278 -28.32 -3.26 -5.66
C SER A 278 -28.63 -2.13 -6.66
N GLY A 279 -27.92 -2.04 -7.78
CA GLY A 279 -27.99 -0.95 -8.78
C GLY A 279 -27.16 0.28 -8.40
N ALA A 280 -26.62 0.29 -7.20
CA ALA A 280 -25.80 1.36 -6.65
C ALA A 280 -24.37 1.29 -7.20
N ARG A 281 -23.77 2.42 -7.61
CA ARG A 281 -22.36 2.46 -8.02
C ARG A 281 -21.44 2.03 -6.87
N ALA A 282 -20.44 1.21 -7.19
CA ALA A 282 -19.45 0.76 -6.24
C ALA A 282 -18.54 1.92 -5.78
N GLY A 283 -18.12 1.85 -4.52
CA GLY A 283 -17.22 2.79 -3.89
C GLY A 283 -15.82 2.20 -3.70
N PHE A 284 -14.89 3.05 -3.28
CA PHE A 284 -13.50 2.71 -3.05
C PHE A 284 -13.04 3.24 -1.68
N PHE A 285 -12.17 2.51 -0.99
CA PHE A 285 -11.60 2.91 0.30
C PHE A 285 -10.12 3.22 0.14
N ILE A 286 -9.71 4.42 0.55
CA ILE A 286 -8.33 4.87 0.64
C ILE A 286 -7.92 4.76 2.11
N GLY A 287 -7.19 3.69 2.41
CA GLY A 287 -6.72 3.33 3.76
C GLY A 287 -5.26 3.66 4.02
N ASP A 288 -4.59 4.40 3.13
CA ASP A 288 -3.16 4.71 3.28
C ASP A 288 -2.88 5.45 4.60
N GLY A 289 -1.70 5.18 5.17
CA GLY A 289 -1.25 5.79 6.42
C GLY A 289 -1.24 7.33 6.42
N ALA A 290 -1.05 7.93 7.59
CA ALA A 290 -0.80 9.37 7.67
C ALA A 290 0.46 9.74 6.88
N GLY A 291 0.52 10.95 6.32
CA GLY A 291 1.69 11.43 5.55
C GLY A 291 1.76 10.99 4.09
N VAL A 292 1.06 9.92 3.67
CA VAL A 292 1.06 9.42 2.27
C VAL A 292 0.43 10.40 1.25
N GLY A 293 -0.22 11.47 1.74
CA GLY A 293 -0.79 12.50 0.88
C GLY A 293 -2.16 12.12 0.29
N LYS A 294 -3.03 11.50 1.09
CA LYS A 294 -4.41 11.14 0.71
C LYS A 294 -5.21 12.32 0.14
N GLY A 295 -5.01 13.53 0.66
CA GLY A 295 -5.64 14.75 0.12
C GLY A 295 -5.26 15.04 -1.34
N ARG A 296 -3.97 14.87 -1.71
CA ARG A 296 -3.50 14.94 -3.11
C ARG A 296 -4.07 13.80 -3.95
N THR A 297 -4.22 12.59 -3.40
CA THR A 297 -4.90 11.47 -4.09
C THR A 297 -6.37 11.80 -4.38
N ILE A 298 -7.10 12.36 -3.41
CA ILE A 298 -8.48 12.83 -3.60
C ILE A 298 -8.53 13.93 -4.67
N ALA A 299 -7.61 14.88 -4.62
CA ALA A 299 -7.52 15.95 -5.61
C ALA A 299 -7.30 15.40 -7.02
N GLY A 300 -6.42 14.41 -7.19
CA GLY A 300 -6.22 13.70 -8.46
C GLY A 300 -7.48 12.99 -8.96
N LEU A 301 -8.25 12.35 -8.07
CA LEU A 301 -9.55 11.76 -8.42
C LEU A 301 -10.57 12.80 -8.88
N ILE A 302 -10.62 13.95 -8.21
CA ILE A 302 -11.46 15.09 -8.62
C ILE A 302 -11.03 15.58 -10.00
N TRP A 303 -9.73 15.68 -10.24
CA TRP A 303 -9.20 16.14 -11.52
C TRP A 303 -9.51 15.19 -12.67
N GLU A 304 -9.32 13.88 -12.48
CA GLU A 304 -9.71 12.86 -13.46
C GLU A 304 -11.22 12.92 -13.78
N ASN A 305 -12.06 13.06 -12.76
CA ASN A 305 -13.51 13.19 -12.97
C ASN A 305 -13.88 14.51 -13.67
N TRP A 306 -13.13 15.58 -13.43
CA TRP A 306 -13.31 16.86 -14.10
C TRP A 306 -13.08 16.75 -15.61
N HIS A 307 -12.03 16.02 -16.03
CA HIS A 307 -11.74 15.75 -17.44
C HIS A 307 -12.80 14.84 -18.10
N HIS A 308 -13.52 14.05 -17.31
CA HIS A 308 -14.71 13.32 -17.76
C HIS A 308 -16.00 14.17 -17.81
N GLY A 309 -15.93 15.48 -17.59
CA GLY A 309 -17.09 16.37 -17.57
C GLY A 309 -17.92 16.29 -16.29
N ARG A 310 -17.48 15.56 -15.27
CA ARG A 310 -18.14 15.46 -13.96
C ARG A 310 -17.67 16.60 -13.07
N ARG A 311 -18.19 17.80 -13.34
CA ARG A 311 -17.71 19.07 -12.77
C ARG A 311 -18.28 19.41 -11.39
N LYS A 312 -18.89 18.45 -10.69
CA LYS A 312 -19.47 18.63 -9.36
C LYS A 312 -18.94 17.54 -8.43
N ALA A 313 -18.38 17.93 -7.30
CA ALA A 313 -17.94 17.03 -6.25
C ALA A 313 -18.37 17.51 -4.87
N VAL A 314 -18.58 16.58 -3.95
CA VAL A 314 -18.91 16.84 -2.54
C VAL A 314 -17.78 16.28 -1.68
N TRP A 315 -17.10 17.14 -0.91
CA TRP A 315 -15.99 16.75 -0.04
C TRP A 315 -16.36 17.00 1.43
N ILE A 316 -16.67 15.92 2.14
CA ILE A 316 -17.06 15.94 3.55
C ILE A 316 -15.83 15.58 4.38
N SER A 317 -15.42 16.47 5.29
CA SER A 317 -14.27 16.25 6.19
C SER A 317 -14.64 16.60 7.63
N VAL A 318 -13.65 16.67 8.53
CA VAL A 318 -13.88 16.84 9.97
C VAL A 318 -13.86 18.30 10.42
N GLY A 319 -13.03 19.12 9.78
CA GLY A 319 -12.85 20.53 10.10
C GLY A 319 -13.19 21.43 8.91
N SER A 320 -13.77 22.61 9.17
CA SER A 320 -14.05 23.58 8.10
C SER A 320 -12.80 24.22 7.52
N ASP A 321 -11.71 24.25 8.28
CA ASP A 321 -10.45 24.87 7.87
C ASP A 321 -9.66 23.97 6.91
N LEU A 322 -9.92 22.67 6.92
CA LEU A 322 -9.37 21.71 5.94
C LEU A 322 -9.79 22.00 4.49
N LYS A 323 -10.70 22.94 4.27
CA LYS A 323 -10.98 23.48 2.93
C LYS A 323 -9.73 24.13 2.30
N PHE A 324 -8.83 24.69 3.12
CA PHE A 324 -7.60 25.33 2.64
C PHE A 324 -6.61 24.26 2.17
N ASP A 325 -6.48 23.17 2.92
CA ASP A 325 -5.74 21.98 2.51
C ASP A 325 -6.33 21.38 1.22
N ALA A 326 -7.64 21.17 1.15
CA ALA A 326 -8.30 20.69 -0.08
C ALA A 326 -8.07 21.62 -1.29
N SER A 327 -8.04 22.94 -1.08
CA SER A 327 -7.75 23.90 -2.15
C SER A 327 -6.28 23.86 -2.59
N ARG A 328 -5.36 23.70 -1.64
CA ARG A 328 -3.92 23.51 -1.91
C ARG A 328 -3.68 22.22 -2.68
N ASP A 329 -4.25 21.11 -2.21
CA ASP A 329 -4.05 19.80 -2.84
C ASP A 329 -4.58 19.77 -4.28
N LEU A 330 -5.70 20.47 -4.57
CA LEU A 330 -6.18 20.69 -5.94
C LEU A 330 -5.20 21.52 -6.79
N MET A 331 -4.59 22.56 -6.22
CA MET A 331 -3.59 23.35 -6.91
C MET A 331 -2.33 22.54 -7.21
N ASP A 332 -1.88 21.72 -6.26
CA ASP A 332 -0.67 20.89 -6.36
C ASP A 332 -0.77 19.84 -7.48
N VAL A 333 -1.97 19.33 -7.76
CA VAL A 333 -2.23 18.39 -8.88
C VAL A 333 -2.59 19.08 -10.20
N GLY A 334 -2.48 20.42 -10.27
CA GLY A 334 -2.78 21.20 -11.48
C GLY A 334 -4.26 21.56 -11.67
N ALA A 335 -5.16 21.12 -10.78
CA ALA A 335 -6.60 21.38 -10.82
C ALA A 335 -7.00 22.80 -10.34
N SER A 336 -6.18 23.81 -10.63
CA SER A 336 -6.36 25.21 -10.19
C SER A 336 -7.68 25.87 -10.61
N CYS A 337 -8.34 25.34 -11.65
CA CYS A 337 -9.65 25.83 -12.11
C CYS A 337 -10.83 25.30 -11.27
N VAL A 338 -10.60 24.31 -10.40
CA VAL A 338 -11.63 23.71 -9.56
C VAL A 338 -11.80 24.52 -8.28
N VAL A 339 -12.91 25.25 -8.18
CA VAL A 339 -13.18 26.12 -7.02
C VAL A 339 -13.75 25.32 -5.84
N VAL A 340 -13.22 25.55 -4.65
CA VAL A 340 -13.71 24.97 -3.38
C VAL A 340 -14.67 25.95 -2.69
N HIS A 341 -15.91 25.52 -2.50
CA HIS A 341 -16.99 26.31 -1.91
C HIS A 341 -17.35 25.79 -0.50
N PRO A 342 -17.07 26.54 0.57
CA PRO A 342 -17.37 26.11 1.94
C PRO A 342 -18.86 26.25 2.25
N LEU A 343 -19.58 25.13 2.39
CA LEU A 343 -21.02 25.08 2.56
C LEU A 343 -21.52 25.85 3.79
N ASN A 344 -20.76 25.84 4.88
CA ASN A 344 -21.10 26.54 6.12
C ASN A 344 -21.18 28.07 5.95
N LYS A 345 -20.48 28.64 4.95
CA LYS A 345 -20.55 30.07 4.63
C LYS A 345 -21.66 30.43 3.65
N LEU A 346 -22.35 29.44 3.10
CA LEU A 346 -23.39 29.64 2.09
C LEU A 346 -24.78 29.68 2.74
N PRO A 347 -25.68 30.57 2.30
CA PRO A 347 -27.10 30.52 2.62
C PRO A 347 -27.74 29.13 2.38
N TYR A 348 -28.81 28.83 3.10
CA TYR A 348 -29.63 27.61 2.92
C TYR A 348 -30.55 27.64 1.68
N SER A 349 -30.42 28.65 0.81
CA SER A 349 -31.07 28.67 -0.50
C SER A 349 -30.39 27.68 -1.45
N LYS A 350 -30.99 27.37 -2.61
CA LYS A 350 -30.39 26.43 -3.58
C LYS A 350 -28.98 26.88 -3.96
N LEU A 351 -28.02 25.96 -4.05
CA LEU A 351 -26.62 26.28 -4.33
C LEU A 351 -26.42 26.85 -5.75
N ASP A 352 -27.26 26.45 -6.69
CA ASP A 352 -27.31 26.96 -8.07
C ASP A 352 -28.21 28.20 -8.25
N SER A 353 -28.80 28.72 -7.16
CA SER A 353 -29.65 29.92 -7.22
C SER A 353 -28.84 31.17 -7.59
N LYS A 354 -29.51 32.24 -8.01
CA LYS A 354 -28.88 33.55 -8.29
C LYS A 354 -28.05 34.08 -7.11
N THR A 355 -28.39 33.70 -5.88
CA THR A 355 -27.70 34.15 -4.66
C THR A 355 -26.36 33.44 -4.47
N ASN A 356 -26.32 32.12 -4.67
CA ASN A 356 -25.12 31.31 -4.42
C ASN A 356 -24.27 31.15 -5.70
N ASN A 357 -24.91 31.02 -6.87
CA ASN A 357 -24.31 30.91 -8.20
C ASN A 357 -23.24 29.81 -8.35
N ILE A 358 -23.40 28.70 -7.63
CA ILE A 358 -22.47 27.57 -7.70
C ILE A 358 -23.04 26.52 -8.66
N ARG A 359 -22.47 26.45 -9.86
CA ARG A 359 -22.88 25.48 -10.89
C ARG A 359 -21.95 24.26 -10.95
N GLU A 360 -20.69 24.45 -10.55
CA GLU A 360 -19.60 23.49 -10.64
C GLU A 360 -18.56 23.78 -9.57
N GLY A 361 -17.64 22.83 -9.36
CA GLY A 361 -16.62 22.89 -8.32
C GLY A 361 -16.82 21.83 -7.23
N VAL A 362 -16.15 22.05 -6.11
CA VAL A 362 -16.21 21.21 -4.92
C VAL A 362 -17.04 21.91 -3.86
N ILE A 363 -18.14 21.30 -3.41
CA ILE A 363 -18.79 21.73 -2.18
C ILE A 363 -18.07 21.07 -1.01
N PHE A 364 -17.38 21.88 -0.20
CA PHE A 364 -16.66 21.43 0.98
C PHE A 364 -17.51 21.65 2.24
N LEU A 365 -17.60 20.63 3.09
CA LEU A 365 -18.38 20.69 4.33
C LEU A 365 -17.83 19.77 5.40
N THR A 366 -18.30 19.96 6.63
CA THR A 366 -18.03 19.04 7.73
C THR A 366 -19.16 18.01 7.91
N TYR A 367 -18.87 16.88 8.56
CA TYR A 367 -19.91 15.94 9.01
C TYR A 367 -21.00 16.63 9.86
N SER A 368 -20.62 17.56 10.75
CA SER A 368 -21.58 18.35 11.53
C SER A 368 -22.43 19.28 10.65
N SER A 369 -21.86 19.80 9.57
CA SER A 369 -22.62 20.61 8.60
C SER A 369 -23.62 19.76 7.81
N LEU A 370 -23.30 18.49 7.52
CA LEU A 370 -24.18 17.59 6.78
C LEU A 370 -25.54 17.41 7.47
N ILE A 371 -25.53 17.28 8.80
CA ILE A 371 -26.73 17.10 9.63
C ILE A 371 -27.41 18.43 10.01
N ALA A 372 -26.82 19.57 9.65
CA ALA A 372 -27.35 20.88 10.03
C ALA A 372 -28.63 21.23 9.27
N SER A 373 -29.52 21.96 9.95
CA SER A 373 -30.77 22.46 9.38
C SER A 373 -30.99 23.92 9.77
N SER A 374 -31.61 24.68 8.86
CA SER A 374 -32.06 26.05 9.14
C SER A 374 -33.28 26.08 10.07
N GLU A 375 -33.54 27.23 10.68
CA GLU A 375 -34.76 27.50 11.46
C GLU A 375 -36.05 27.24 10.67
N LYS A 376 -35.99 27.38 9.34
CA LYS A 376 -37.12 27.14 8.42
C LYS A 376 -37.23 25.68 7.98
N GLY A 377 -36.52 24.76 8.62
CA GLY A 377 -36.58 23.31 8.36
C GLY A 377 -35.82 22.80 7.14
N ARG A 378 -35.10 23.66 6.39
CA ARG A 378 -34.25 23.21 5.28
C ARG A 378 -32.95 22.60 5.78
N SER A 379 -32.68 21.34 5.44
CA SER A 379 -31.42 20.66 5.79
C SER A 379 -30.32 20.85 4.75
N ARG A 380 -29.06 20.78 5.19
CA ARG A 380 -27.89 20.81 4.29
C ARG A 380 -27.83 19.57 3.39
N LEU A 381 -28.19 18.39 3.89
CA LEU A 381 -28.29 17.18 3.07
C LEU A 381 -29.24 17.38 1.88
N GLN A 382 -30.45 17.91 2.12
CA GLN A 382 -31.42 18.17 1.05
C GLN A 382 -30.88 19.22 0.05
N GLN A 383 -30.21 20.25 0.55
CA GLN A 383 -29.57 21.27 -0.28
C GLN A 383 -28.49 20.66 -1.21
N LEU A 384 -27.68 19.73 -0.70
CA LEU A 384 -26.66 19.01 -1.48
C LEU A 384 -27.29 18.10 -2.53
N VAL A 385 -28.26 17.26 -2.13
CA VAL A 385 -28.97 16.35 -3.05
C VAL A 385 -29.63 17.14 -4.18
N GLN A 386 -30.23 18.29 -3.86
CA GLN A 386 -30.80 19.18 -4.87
C GLN A 386 -29.75 19.74 -5.84
N TRP A 387 -28.58 20.14 -5.35
CA TRP A 387 -27.50 20.66 -6.19
C TRP A 387 -26.87 19.59 -7.07
N CYS A 388 -26.72 18.38 -6.54
CA CYS A 388 -26.24 17.22 -7.28
C CYS A 388 -27.20 16.88 -8.43
N GLY A 389 -28.51 16.83 -8.14
CA GLY A 389 -29.55 16.47 -9.09
C GLY A 389 -29.75 14.94 -9.21
N PRO A 390 -30.77 14.50 -9.98
CA PRO A 390 -31.23 13.11 -10.00
C PRO A 390 -30.27 12.10 -10.64
N ASN A 391 -29.40 12.54 -11.56
CA ASN A 391 -28.46 11.69 -12.30
C ASN A 391 -27.01 12.05 -11.95
N PHE A 392 -26.78 12.42 -10.69
CA PHE A 392 -25.47 12.81 -10.25
C PHE A 392 -24.54 11.60 -10.21
N ASP A 393 -23.56 11.59 -11.10
CA ASP A 393 -22.51 10.58 -11.16
C ASP A 393 -21.13 11.12 -10.72
N GLY A 394 -21.08 12.33 -10.16
CA GLY A 394 -19.86 12.92 -9.63
C GLY A 394 -19.34 12.26 -8.35
N LEU A 395 -18.27 12.81 -7.79
CA LEU A 395 -17.63 12.28 -6.59
C LEU A 395 -18.30 12.75 -5.29
N ILE A 396 -18.48 11.81 -4.37
CA ILE A 396 -18.74 12.06 -2.95
C ILE A 396 -17.55 11.49 -2.18
N ILE A 397 -16.82 12.37 -1.51
CA ILE A 397 -15.66 12.03 -0.71
C ILE A 397 -16.05 12.14 0.77
N PHE A 398 -15.93 11.03 1.48
CA PHE A 398 -15.95 10.97 2.93
C PHE A 398 -14.49 10.93 3.40
N ASP A 399 -13.94 12.09 3.70
CA ASP A 399 -12.60 12.27 4.23
C ASP A 399 -12.62 12.15 5.77
N GLU A 400 -11.57 11.57 6.33
CA GLU A 400 -11.52 11.10 7.73
C GLU A 400 -12.80 10.36 8.15
N CYS A 401 -13.23 9.42 7.31
CA CYS A 401 -14.55 8.80 7.40
C CYS A 401 -14.80 7.98 8.67
N HIS A 402 -13.76 7.65 9.43
CA HIS A 402 -13.89 7.03 10.76
C HIS A 402 -14.80 7.85 11.70
N LYS A 403 -15.03 9.14 11.48
CA LYS A 403 -16.02 9.93 12.25
C LYS A 403 -17.47 9.51 12.03
N ALA A 404 -17.78 8.72 10.99
CA ALA A 404 -19.10 8.16 10.74
C ALA A 404 -19.31 6.76 11.36
N LYS A 405 -18.32 6.22 12.10
CA LYS A 405 -18.30 4.84 12.59
C LYS A 405 -19.46 4.44 13.53
N ASN A 406 -20.00 5.40 14.28
CA ASN A 406 -21.09 5.15 15.23
C ASN A 406 -22.47 5.05 14.55
N LEU A 407 -22.53 4.45 13.35
CA LEU A 407 -23.79 4.09 12.69
C LEU A 407 -24.41 2.85 13.35
N VAL A 408 -23.58 1.89 13.76
CA VAL A 408 -24.04 0.69 14.47
C VAL A 408 -23.82 0.91 15.97
N PRO A 409 -24.91 1.08 16.74
CA PRO A 409 -24.81 1.34 18.16
C PRO A 409 -24.20 0.17 18.94
N GLU A 410 -23.44 0.47 19.99
CA GLU A 410 -23.20 -0.48 21.09
C GLU A 410 -24.55 -0.93 21.67
N ALA A 411 -24.63 -2.14 22.24
CA ALA A 411 -25.86 -2.69 22.78
C ALA A 411 -26.54 -1.69 23.75
N GLY A 412 -27.59 -1.01 23.29
CA GLY A 412 -28.35 0.00 24.05
C GLY A 412 -28.24 1.46 23.55
N SER A 413 -27.40 1.79 22.57
CA SER A 413 -27.30 3.14 22.00
C SER A 413 -28.10 3.30 20.69
N GLN A 414 -28.27 4.53 20.21
CA GLN A 414 -28.94 4.82 18.93
C GLN A 414 -27.88 5.16 17.85
N PRO A 415 -28.13 4.86 16.56
CA PRO A 415 -27.28 5.33 15.47
C PRO A 415 -27.06 6.83 15.55
N THR A 416 -25.83 7.29 15.27
CA THR A 416 -25.59 8.73 15.20
C THR A 416 -26.29 9.34 14.00
N ARG A 417 -26.88 10.53 14.19
CA ARG A 417 -27.45 11.32 13.08
C ARG A 417 -26.46 11.53 11.93
N THR A 418 -25.17 11.61 12.25
CA THR A 418 -24.09 11.69 11.27
C THR A 418 -24.01 10.43 10.41
N GLY A 419 -23.97 9.24 11.03
CA GLY A 419 -23.99 7.97 10.31
C GLY A 419 -25.24 7.86 9.43
N GLU A 420 -26.42 8.17 9.97
CA GLU A 420 -27.68 8.14 9.22
C GLU A 420 -27.63 9.05 7.99
N ALA A 421 -27.15 10.29 8.14
CA ALA A 421 -27.03 11.24 7.04
C ALA A 421 -26.00 10.80 5.98
N VAL A 422 -24.90 10.14 6.39
CA VAL A 422 -23.91 9.54 5.49
C VAL A 422 -24.52 8.41 4.68
N VAL A 423 -25.34 7.55 5.28
CA VAL A 423 -26.06 6.49 4.55
C VAL A 423 -27.15 7.08 3.65
N GLU A 424 -27.89 8.08 4.16
CA GLU A 424 -28.98 8.72 3.42
C GLU A 424 -28.47 9.40 2.14
N ILE A 425 -27.39 10.19 2.20
CA ILE A 425 -26.88 10.88 1.00
C ILE A 425 -26.45 9.87 -0.07
N GLN A 426 -25.86 8.74 0.33
CA GLN A 426 -25.49 7.65 -0.57
C GLN A 426 -26.72 6.98 -1.18
N ALA A 427 -27.79 6.77 -0.41
CA ALA A 427 -29.04 6.19 -0.91
C ALA A 427 -29.75 7.14 -1.89
N ARG A 428 -29.70 8.46 -1.64
CA ARG A 428 -30.32 9.49 -2.47
C ARG A 428 -29.57 9.77 -3.78
N LEU A 429 -28.28 9.43 -3.85
CA LEU A 429 -27.42 9.64 -5.02
C LEU A 429 -26.79 8.31 -5.46
N PRO A 430 -27.58 7.37 -6.01
CA PRO A 430 -27.13 6.00 -6.22
C PRO A 430 -26.04 5.83 -7.27
N GLU A 431 -25.96 6.75 -8.24
CA GLU A 431 -24.97 6.75 -9.30
C GLU A 431 -23.67 7.48 -8.92
N ALA A 432 -23.61 8.10 -7.74
CA ALA A 432 -22.43 8.82 -7.28
C ALA A 432 -21.23 7.89 -7.10
N ARG A 433 -20.05 8.42 -7.41
CA ARG A 433 -18.76 7.76 -7.17
C ARG A 433 -18.35 8.05 -5.73
N VAL A 434 -18.37 7.02 -4.89
CA VAL A 434 -18.07 7.20 -3.46
C VAL A 434 -16.61 6.83 -3.17
N VAL A 435 -15.92 7.72 -2.48
CA VAL A 435 -14.58 7.49 -1.93
C VAL A 435 -14.67 7.66 -0.42
N TYR A 436 -14.27 6.62 0.30
CA TYR A 436 -14.08 6.65 1.75
C TYR A 436 -12.58 6.79 1.99
N CYS A 437 -12.15 7.77 2.78
CA CYS A 437 -10.75 8.06 3.00
C CYS A 437 -10.51 8.17 4.51
N SER A 438 -9.64 7.32 5.06
CA SER A 438 -9.26 7.34 6.47
C SER A 438 -8.13 6.33 6.70
N ALA A 439 -7.04 6.74 7.35
CA ALA A 439 -5.98 5.79 7.74
C ALA A 439 -6.53 4.72 8.71
N THR A 440 -7.36 5.14 9.66
CA THR A 440 -7.89 4.29 10.74
C THR A 440 -9.33 3.82 10.51
N GLY A 441 -9.85 3.95 9.28
CA GLY A 441 -11.28 3.77 8.99
C GLY A 441 -11.79 2.33 9.05
N ALA A 442 -10.89 1.36 8.89
CA ALA A 442 -11.19 -0.07 8.83
C ALA A 442 -10.48 -0.87 9.93
N SER A 443 -10.14 -0.22 11.06
CA SER A 443 -9.49 -0.90 12.20
C SER A 443 -10.37 -1.95 12.86
N GLU A 444 -11.69 -1.79 12.81
CA GLU A 444 -12.63 -2.82 13.27
C GLU A 444 -13.77 -2.99 12.27
N PRO A 445 -14.21 -4.24 11.97
CA PRO A 445 -15.35 -4.50 11.10
C PRO A 445 -16.62 -3.72 11.47
N ARG A 446 -16.84 -3.48 12.78
CA ARG A 446 -17.97 -2.71 13.32
C ARG A 446 -18.01 -1.26 12.83
N ASN A 447 -16.83 -0.67 12.62
CA ASN A 447 -16.69 0.71 12.18
C ASN A 447 -16.97 0.90 10.69
N MET A 448 -17.21 -0.17 9.93
CA MET A 448 -17.40 -0.12 8.48
C MET A 448 -18.87 0.03 8.05
N GLY A 449 -19.84 0.02 8.97
CA GLY A 449 -21.27 -0.10 8.61
C GLY A 449 -21.82 0.96 7.64
N TYR A 450 -21.23 2.15 7.61
CA TYR A 450 -21.61 3.22 6.68
C TYR A 450 -20.99 3.07 5.27
N MET A 451 -20.00 2.18 5.10
CA MET A 451 -19.26 1.94 3.87
C MET A 451 -20.01 0.98 2.92
N VAL A 452 -21.32 1.19 2.77
CA VAL A 452 -22.22 0.30 2.05
C VAL A 452 -21.87 0.14 0.56
N ARG A 453 -21.05 1.03 -0.01
CA ARG A 453 -20.62 0.97 -1.42
C ARG A 453 -19.41 0.10 -1.68
N LEU A 454 -18.74 -0.43 -0.65
CA LEU A 454 -17.62 -1.37 -0.87
C LEU A 454 -18.10 -2.69 -1.48
N GLY A 455 -19.36 -3.07 -1.24
CA GLY A 455 -19.92 -4.33 -1.72
C GLY A 455 -19.40 -5.54 -0.96
N LEU A 456 -19.11 -5.36 0.33
CA LEU A 456 -18.69 -6.45 1.22
C LEU A 456 -19.90 -7.28 1.68
N TRP A 457 -21.04 -6.63 1.93
CA TRP A 457 -22.33 -7.26 2.25
C TRP A 457 -23.43 -6.84 1.27
N GLY A 458 -24.54 -7.55 1.28
CA GLY A 458 -25.71 -7.31 0.46
C GLY A 458 -25.91 -8.34 -0.65
N ALA A 459 -26.86 -8.06 -1.54
CA ALA A 459 -27.16 -8.94 -2.66
C ALA A 459 -25.91 -9.24 -3.51
N GLY A 460 -25.68 -10.52 -3.79
CA GLY A 460 -24.55 -10.98 -4.59
C GLY A 460 -23.21 -11.04 -3.87
N THR A 461 -23.16 -10.85 -2.55
CA THR A 461 -21.96 -11.08 -1.73
C THR A 461 -22.14 -12.27 -0.79
N SER A 462 -21.05 -12.68 -0.12
CA SER A 462 -21.06 -13.79 0.85
C SER A 462 -21.79 -13.48 2.15
N PHE A 463 -22.15 -12.21 2.41
CA PHE A 463 -22.80 -11.76 3.63
C PHE A 463 -24.10 -11.04 3.27
N LEU A 464 -25.25 -11.51 3.76
CA LEU A 464 -26.55 -10.97 3.33
C LEU A 464 -26.73 -9.51 3.79
N ASP A 465 -26.29 -9.21 5.00
CA ASP A 465 -26.32 -7.87 5.57
C ASP A 465 -25.08 -7.59 6.42
N PHE A 466 -25.02 -6.38 6.98
CA PHE A 466 -23.90 -5.97 7.82
C PHE A 466 -23.80 -6.78 9.12
N ARG A 467 -24.92 -7.25 9.68
CA ARG A 467 -24.91 -8.07 10.90
C ARG A 467 -24.30 -9.44 10.64
N ASP A 468 -24.60 -10.04 9.50
CA ASP A 468 -23.97 -11.28 9.03
C ASP A 468 -22.47 -11.08 8.79
N PHE A 469 -22.09 -9.93 8.21
CA PHE A 469 -20.68 -9.56 8.07
C PHE A 469 -19.98 -9.47 9.44
N LEU A 470 -20.59 -8.84 10.45
CA LEU A 470 -20.03 -8.78 11.81
C LEU A 470 -19.98 -10.13 12.52
N GLY A 471 -20.96 -11.00 12.26
CA GLY A 471 -21.05 -12.34 12.84
C GLY A 471 -20.05 -13.33 12.23
N ALA A 472 -19.48 -13.00 11.08
CA ALA A 472 -18.32 -13.70 10.56
C ALA A 472 -17.17 -13.46 11.54
N ASN A 473 -16.76 -14.49 12.27
CA ASN A 473 -15.51 -14.45 13.01
C ASN A 473 -14.41 -14.11 11.99
N PHE A 474 -13.96 -12.87 12.00
CA PHE A 474 -12.68 -12.47 11.45
C PHE A 474 -11.67 -12.77 12.56
N PRO A 475 -11.05 -13.97 12.61
CA PRO A 475 -9.92 -14.15 13.50
C PRO A 475 -8.86 -13.13 13.07
N HIS A 476 -8.63 -12.12 13.92
CA HIS A 476 -7.58 -11.11 13.79
C HIS A 476 -7.77 -10.06 12.68
N LEU A 477 -8.70 -9.14 12.88
CA LEU A 477 -8.67 -7.79 12.28
C LEU A 477 -8.33 -6.70 13.32
N THR A 478 -7.84 -7.10 14.50
CA THR A 478 -7.18 -6.17 15.43
C THR A 478 -5.79 -5.88 14.88
N CYS A 479 -5.48 -4.59 14.76
CA CYS A 479 -4.24 -4.02 14.24
C CYS A 479 -2.98 -4.80 14.62
#